data_AF-A0A2V8HXG1-F1
#
_entry.id   AF-A0A2V8HXG1-F1
#
_cell.length_a   1.000
_cell.length_b   1.000
_cell.length_c   1.000
_cell.angle_alpha   90.00
_cell.angle_beta   90.00
_cell.angle_gamma   90.00
#
_symmetry.space_group_name_H-M   'P 1'
#
loop_
_entity.id
_entity.type
_entity.pdbx_description
1 polymer ?
#
loop_
_entity_poly.entity_id
_entity_poly.type
_entity_poly.pdbx_seq_one_letter_code
_entity_poly.pdbx_strand_id
1 'polypeptide(L)'
;MRNRIISSLFALTCLALSPAAWTQERGFGRASTETQPDKDVTPGPGWKTCPRCTNNKQLQAAYKTYNVEGHAFDPHDLSGVWGNNGIELDVKTVPPFTPLGERMFEATRSEIPTTNSKDGMLICDPLGFPRWFAYNYGFQFVMLPDRVLQFFEWGHTWRDIWTDGRKLPDDPPQPRWLGYAVGR
;
A
#
# COMPACT_ATOMS: atom_id res chain seq x y z
N MET A 1 5.19 10.53 59.21
CA MET A 1 4.69 10.96 57.88
C MET A 1 5.81 11.28 56.88
N ARG A 2 6.87 12.00 57.27
CA ARG A 2 8.00 12.36 56.39
C ARG A 2 8.73 11.17 55.72
N ASN A 3 8.96 10.08 56.45
CA ASN A 3 9.63 8.89 55.89
C ASN A 3 8.78 8.11 54.87
N ARG A 4 7.44 8.14 55.01
CA ARG A 4 6.55 7.49 54.03
C ARG A 4 6.50 8.25 52.71
N ILE A 5 6.60 9.58 52.75
CA ILE A 5 6.61 10.44 51.55
C ILE A 5 7.91 10.23 50.76
N ILE A 6 9.06 10.08 51.43
CA ILE A 6 10.35 9.85 50.79
C ILE A 6 10.39 8.48 50.11
N SER A 7 9.84 7.44 50.75
CA SER A 7 9.75 6.09 50.15
C SER A 7 8.84 6.06 48.92
N SER A 8 7.72 6.80 48.93
CA SER A 8 6.81 6.90 47.78
C SER A 8 7.42 7.67 46.60
N LEU A 9 8.19 8.72 46.87
CA LEU A 9 8.91 9.49 45.85
C LEU A 9 10.01 8.66 45.18
N PHE A 10 10.75 7.86 45.96
CA PHE A 10 11.78 6.95 45.43
C PHE A 10 11.18 5.79 44.60
N ALA A 11 10.01 5.27 44.99
CA ALA A 11 9.33 4.23 44.23
C ALA A 11 8.80 4.74 42.87
N LEU A 12 8.28 5.97 42.82
CA LEU A 12 7.84 6.59 41.56
C LEU A 12 9.00 6.91 40.61
N THR A 13 10.16 7.38 41.13
CA THR A 13 11.34 7.62 40.29
C THR A 13 11.96 6.33 39.78
N CYS A 14 11.99 5.26 40.57
CA CYS A 14 12.45 3.95 40.09
C CYS A 14 11.53 3.35 39.01
N LEU A 15 10.20 3.56 39.08
CA LEU A 15 9.26 3.13 38.03
C LEU A 15 9.41 3.94 36.74
N ALA A 16 9.70 5.24 36.82
CA ALA A 16 9.95 6.09 35.65
C ALA A 16 11.30 5.81 34.96
N LEU A 17 12.27 5.27 35.71
CA LEU A 17 13.61 4.89 35.20
C LEU A 17 13.75 3.39 34.94
N SER A 18 12.68 2.60 35.13
CA SER A 18 12.68 1.18 34.83
C SER A 18 12.75 0.98 33.31
N PRO A 19 13.60 0.07 32.79
CA PRO A 19 13.64 -0.25 31.35
C PRO A 19 12.29 -0.76 30.83
N ALA A 20 11.36 -1.17 31.70
CA ALA A 20 9.98 -1.50 31.35
C ALA A 20 9.16 -0.29 30.82
N ALA A 21 9.39 0.93 31.33
CA ALA A 21 8.69 2.13 30.86
C ALA A 21 9.13 2.56 29.45
N TRP A 22 10.31 2.12 29.00
CA TRP A 22 10.86 2.35 27.66
C TRP A 22 10.54 1.22 26.67
N THR A 23 9.72 0.24 27.05
CA THR A 23 9.40 -0.92 26.18
C THR A 23 8.05 -0.88 25.47
N GLN A 24 7.29 0.22 25.58
CA GLN A 24 5.99 0.35 24.88
C GLN A 24 6.05 0.98 23.49
N GLU A 25 7.22 1.37 22.97
CA GLU A 25 7.40 1.63 21.54
C GLU A 25 7.96 0.39 20.82
N ARG A 26 7.28 -0.74 20.95
CA ARG A 26 7.29 -1.70 19.84
C ARG A 26 6.04 -1.46 19.01
N GLY A 27 6.02 -0.31 18.33
CA GLY A 27 5.34 -0.31 17.04
C GLY A 27 5.94 -1.45 16.22
N PHE A 28 5.15 -2.09 15.36
CA PHE A 28 5.68 -2.90 14.26
C PHE A 28 6.42 -2.01 13.22
N GLY A 29 7.19 -1.03 13.71
CA GLY A 29 8.15 -0.25 12.99
C GLY A 29 9.49 -0.93 13.16
N ARG A 30 9.98 -1.52 12.08
CA ARG A 30 11.41 -1.69 11.86
C ARG A 30 12.09 -0.38 12.31
N ALA A 31 13.06 -0.43 13.21
CA ALA A 31 13.77 0.77 13.65
C ALA A 31 14.20 1.57 12.42
N SER A 32 13.63 2.76 12.22
CA SER A 32 13.82 3.58 11.03
C SER A 32 15.21 4.21 10.94
N THR A 33 16.20 3.66 11.67
CA THR A 33 17.53 4.24 11.85
C THR A 33 18.67 3.25 11.67
N GLU A 34 18.39 2.00 11.27
CA GLU A 34 19.42 1.14 10.67
C GLU A 34 19.02 0.82 9.24
N THR A 35 18.97 1.86 8.40
CA THR A 35 19.28 1.69 6.98
C THR A 35 20.58 0.91 6.93
N GLN A 36 20.54 -0.31 6.36
CA GLN A 36 21.78 -0.97 5.96
C GLN A 36 22.66 0.08 5.27
N PRO A 37 23.98 0.11 5.54
CA PRO A 37 24.85 1.04 4.84
C PRO A 37 24.57 0.90 3.36
N ASP A 38 24.24 2.02 2.72
CA ASP A 38 23.86 2.15 1.33
C ASP A 38 24.94 1.54 0.43
N LYS A 39 24.95 0.22 0.27
CA LYS A 39 25.84 -0.45 -0.66
C LYS A 39 25.30 -0.12 -2.04
N ASP A 40 26.00 0.78 -2.71
CA ASP A 40 25.81 1.05 -4.13
C ASP A 40 25.99 -0.28 -4.88
N VAL A 41 24.88 -0.90 -5.29
CA VAL A 41 24.92 -2.07 -6.17
C VAL A 41 25.04 -1.54 -7.59
N THR A 42 26.24 -1.56 -8.14
CA THR A 42 26.46 -1.28 -9.56
C THR A 42 25.99 -2.49 -10.36
N PRO A 43 24.99 -2.36 -11.25
CA PRO A 43 24.60 -3.45 -12.12
C PRO A 43 25.78 -3.86 -13.03
N GLY A 44 25.86 -5.14 -13.37
CA GLY A 44 26.85 -5.61 -14.36
C GLY A 44 26.60 -5.03 -15.76
N PRO A 45 27.54 -5.22 -16.71
CA PRO A 45 27.40 -4.72 -18.07
C PRO A 45 26.06 -5.11 -18.72
N GLY A 46 25.36 -4.14 -19.32
CA GLY A 46 24.07 -4.34 -20.00
C GLY A 46 22.82 -4.26 -19.11
N TRP A 47 22.97 -4.22 -17.79
CA TRP A 47 21.85 -4.00 -16.88
C TRP A 47 21.63 -2.51 -16.63
N LYS A 48 20.37 -2.05 -16.76
CA LYS A 48 19.99 -0.70 -16.32
C LYS A 48 20.06 -0.66 -14.79
N THR A 49 20.42 0.50 -14.23
CA THR A 49 20.30 0.76 -12.79
C THR A 49 18.89 0.44 -12.31
N CYS A 50 18.78 -0.21 -11.15
CA CYS A 50 17.49 -0.62 -10.59
C CYS A 50 16.49 0.56 -10.60
N PRO A 51 15.22 0.34 -11.01
CA PRO A 51 14.18 1.38 -10.99
C PRO A 51 13.95 1.98 -9.60
N ARG A 52 14.27 1.21 -8.55
CA ARG A 52 14.39 1.69 -7.17
C ARG A 52 15.86 1.85 -6.84
N CYS A 53 16.40 3.03 -7.08
CA CYS A 53 17.70 3.46 -6.55
C CYS A 53 17.78 3.07 -5.08
N THR A 54 18.77 2.27 -4.71
CA THR A 54 18.81 1.61 -3.40
C THR A 54 19.25 2.54 -2.27
N ASN A 55 19.49 3.83 -2.58
CA ASN A 55 19.77 4.88 -1.61
C ASN A 55 19.37 6.28 -2.10
N ASN A 56 19.26 7.21 -1.14
CA ASN A 56 18.84 8.59 -1.37
C ASN A 56 19.78 9.35 -2.33
N LYS A 57 21.08 9.07 -2.31
CA LYS A 57 22.06 9.75 -3.17
C LYS A 57 21.84 9.43 -4.64
N GLN A 58 21.65 8.16 -4.97
CA GLN A 58 21.32 7.70 -6.32
C GLN A 58 19.97 8.25 -6.80
N LEU A 59 18.96 8.27 -5.92
CA LEU A 59 17.66 8.85 -6.22
C LEU A 59 17.77 10.35 -6.57
N GLN A 60 18.51 11.13 -5.77
CA GLN A 60 18.75 12.56 -6.02
C GLN A 60 19.53 12.80 -7.32
N ALA A 61 20.51 11.95 -7.64
CA ALA A 61 21.24 12.03 -8.90
C ALA A 61 20.32 11.69 -10.09
N ALA A 62 19.52 10.63 -9.97
CA ALA A 62 18.55 10.22 -10.99
C ALA A 62 17.55 11.34 -11.26
N TYR A 63 16.98 11.98 -10.23
CA TYR A 63 16.06 13.12 -10.38
C TYR A 63 16.69 14.30 -11.12
N LYS A 64 17.97 14.62 -10.86
CA LYS A 64 18.67 15.72 -11.54
C LYS A 64 18.87 15.44 -13.03
N THR A 65 19.07 14.18 -13.39
CA THR A 65 19.30 13.74 -14.78
C THR A 65 18.03 13.26 -15.46
N TYR A 66 16.92 13.15 -14.72
CA TYR A 66 15.66 12.61 -15.22
C TYR A 66 15.08 13.59 -16.23
N ASN A 67 15.27 13.24 -17.50
CA ASN A 67 14.67 13.93 -18.63
C ASN A 67 13.65 12.97 -19.23
N VAL A 68 12.36 13.28 -19.07
CA VAL A 68 11.32 12.56 -19.81
C VAL A 68 11.37 13.14 -21.22
N GLU A 69 11.73 12.32 -22.22
CA GLU A 69 11.60 12.75 -23.61
C GLU A 69 10.15 13.18 -23.85
N GLY A 70 10.02 14.43 -24.34
CA GLY A 70 8.83 15.25 -24.21
C GLY A 70 7.59 14.67 -24.88
N HIS A 71 6.63 14.29 -24.06
CA HIS A 71 5.23 14.53 -24.34
C HIS A 71 4.82 15.78 -23.55
N ALA A 72 3.99 16.63 -24.15
CA ALA A 72 3.33 17.67 -23.37
C ALA A 72 2.55 16.98 -22.24
N PHE A 73 2.45 17.64 -21.08
CA PHE A 73 1.59 17.15 -20.01
C PHE A 73 0.16 16.99 -20.55
N ASP A 74 -0.33 15.76 -20.55
CA ASP A 74 -1.71 15.44 -20.89
C ASP A 74 -2.44 15.04 -19.60
N PRO A 75 -3.44 15.82 -19.12
CA PRO A 75 -4.20 15.44 -17.94
C PRO A 75 -5.00 14.13 -18.10
N HIS A 76 -5.11 13.59 -19.32
CA HIS A 76 -5.74 12.30 -19.59
C HIS A 76 -4.75 11.13 -19.65
N ASP A 77 -3.43 11.39 -19.64
CA ASP A 77 -2.42 10.33 -19.57
C ASP A 77 -2.14 9.95 -18.11
N LEU A 78 -2.70 8.82 -17.71
CA LEU A 78 -2.49 8.24 -16.37
C LEU A 78 -1.29 7.29 -16.32
N SER A 79 -0.53 7.14 -17.41
CA SER A 79 0.58 6.19 -17.50
C SER A 79 1.60 6.41 -16.38
N GLY A 80 2.03 5.31 -15.77
CA GLY A 80 3.04 5.35 -14.71
C GLY A 80 2.71 4.48 -13.52
N VAL A 81 3.57 4.52 -12.51
CA VAL A 81 3.43 3.77 -11.25
C VAL A 81 2.76 4.65 -10.20
N TRP A 82 1.72 4.12 -9.58
CA TRP A 82 0.85 4.77 -8.60
C TRP A 82 0.86 4.01 -7.28
N GLY A 83 0.65 4.74 -6.18
CA GLY A 83 0.56 4.16 -4.84
C GLY A 83 1.88 3.56 -4.37
N ASN A 84 2.89 4.38 -4.12
CA ASN A 84 4.16 3.94 -3.54
C ASN A 84 3.94 3.33 -2.14
N ASN A 85 3.72 2.01 -2.08
CA ASN A 85 3.15 1.23 -0.97
C ASN A 85 1.62 1.33 -0.78
N GLY A 86 0.87 1.42 -1.87
CA GLY A 86 -0.59 1.53 -1.89
C GLY A 86 -1.10 2.97 -1.82
N ILE A 87 -2.40 3.15 -2.02
CA ILE A 87 -3.10 4.41 -1.75
C ILE A 87 -3.71 4.30 -0.35
N GLU A 88 -3.20 5.07 0.61
CA GLU A 88 -3.72 5.05 1.97
C GLU A 88 -5.19 5.48 1.97
N LEU A 89 -6.04 4.62 2.55
CA LEU A 89 -7.46 4.91 2.70
C LEU A 89 -7.64 5.80 3.94
N ASP A 90 -8.25 6.97 3.75
CA ASP A 90 -8.67 7.78 4.89
C ASP A 90 -9.88 7.14 5.57
N VAL A 91 -9.60 6.42 6.65
CA VAL A 91 -10.61 5.73 7.45
C VAL A 91 -11.65 6.67 8.08
N LYS A 92 -11.39 7.99 8.12
CA LYS A 92 -12.32 8.98 8.68
C LYS A 92 -13.43 9.37 7.72
N THR A 93 -13.22 9.17 6.41
CA THR A 93 -14.13 9.61 5.35
C THR A 93 -14.78 8.44 4.61
N VAL A 94 -14.73 7.24 5.18
CA VAL A 94 -15.35 6.04 4.59
C VAL A 94 -16.87 6.16 4.65
N PRO A 95 -17.58 6.03 3.52
CA PRO A 95 -19.04 6.04 3.52
C PRO A 95 -19.61 4.87 4.34
N PRO A 96 -20.79 5.02 4.95
CA PRO A 96 -21.41 3.94 5.70
C PRO A 96 -21.71 2.76 4.77
N PHE A 97 -21.62 1.54 5.29
CA PHE A 97 -22.01 0.36 4.53
C PHE A 97 -23.50 0.40 4.16
N THR A 98 -23.83 -0.19 3.01
CA THR A 98 -25.22 -0.57 2.73
C THR A 98 -25.65 -1.68 3.69
N PRO A 99 -26.96 -1.94 3.89
CA PRO A 99 -27.42 -3.03 4.75
C PRO A 99 -26.88 -4.41 4.33
N LEU A 100 -26.65 -4.63 3.03
CA LEU A 100 -25.99 -5.84 2.54
C LEU A 100 -24.50 -5.85 2.91
N GLY A 101 -23.80 -4.74 2.69
CA GLY A 101 -22.38 -4.59 3.01
C GLY A 101 -22.11 -4.78 4.49
N GLU A 102 -22.95 -4.24 5.37
CA GLU A 102 -22.81 -4.39 6.82
C GLU A 102 -22.96 -5.85 7.25
N ARG A 103 -23.99 -6.56 6.73
CA ARG A 103 -24.17 -7.99 7.00
C ARG A 103 -22.98 -8.82 6.53
N MET A 104 -22.44 -8.53 5.35
CA MET A 104 -21.25 -9.22 4.83
C MET A 104 -20.02 -8.92 5.68
N PHE A 105 -19.80 -7.65 6.03
CA PHE A 105 -18.68 -7.22 6.87
C PHE A 105 -18.71 -7.92 8.22
N GLU A 106 -19.84 -7.94 8.92
CA GLU A 106 -19.97 -8.60 10.22
C GLU A 106 -19.75 -10.12 10.11
N ALA A 107 -20.16 -10.76 9.01
CA ALA A 107 -19.93 -12.18 8.78
C ALA A 107 -18.46 -12.53 8.54
N THR A 108 -17.71 -11.63 7.88
CA THR A 108 -16.30 -11.86 7.51
C THR A 108 -15.29 -11.17 8.42
N ARG A 109 -15.74 -10.31 9.36
CA ARG A 109 -14.84 -9.62 10.28
C ARG A 109 -14.16 -10.63 11.20
N SER A 110 -12.83 -10.57 11.26
CA SER A 110 -12.04 -11.36 12.20
C SER A 110 -12.47 -11.09 13.64
N GLU A 111 -12.53 -12.15 14.44
CA GLU A 111 -12.85 -12.05 15.87
C GLU A 111 -11.73 -11.37 16.67
N ILE A 112 -10.49 -11.53 16.22
CA ILE A 112 -9.32 -10.88 16.81
C ILE A 112 -8.87 -9.78 15.84
N PRO A 113 -8.95 -8.49 16.21
CA PRO A 113 -8.65 -7.37 15.31
C PRO A 113 -7.22 -7.36 14.75
N THR A 114 -6.28 -7.98 15.46
CA THR A 114 -4.87 -8.08 15.04
C THR A 114 -4.59 -9.27 14.14
N THR A 115 -5.55 -10.20 14.00
CA THR A 115 -5.40 -11.36 13.13
C THR A 115 -6.35 -11.24 11.96
N ASN A 116 -5.82 -11.42 10.75
CA ASN A 116 -6.62 -11.47 9.53
C ASN A 116 -7.27 -12.86 9.36
N SER A 117 -7.73 -13.51 10.44
CA SER A 117 -8.08 -14.94 10.44
C SER A 117 -9.21 -15.34 9.49
N LYS A 118 -10.15 -14.42 9.20
CA LYS A 118 -11.24 -14.61 8.23
C LYS A 118 -10.99 -13.93 6.89
N ASP A 119 -9.78 -13.41 6.70
CA ASP A 119 -9.39 -12.76 5.46
C ASP A 119 -9.19 -13.79 4.34
N GLY A 120 -9.96 -13.66 3.26
CA GLY A 120 -9.84 -14.54 2.09
C GLY A 120 -8.43 -14.58 1.49
N MET A 121 -7.63 -13.51 1.70
CA MET A 121 -6.23 -13.50 1.31
C MET A 121 -5.44 -14.69 1.88
N LEU A 122 -5.78 -15.15 3.10
CA LEU A 122 -5.09 -16.27 3.75
C LEU A 122 -5.34 -17.62 3.07
N ILE A 123 -6.39 -17.73 2.26
CA ILE A 123 -6.72 -18.92 1.46
C ILE A 123 -6.45 -18.70 -0.03
N CYS A 124 -5.61 -17.71 -0.36
CA CYS A 124 -5.25 -17.34 -1.73
C CYS A 124 -6.43 -16.80 -2.57
N ASP A 125 -7.52 -16.34 -1.94
CA ASP A 125 -8.52 -15.57 -2.66
C ASP A 125 -7.92 -14.21 -3.07
N PRO A 126 -8.21 -13.74 -4.30
CA PRO A 126 -7.70 -12.45 -4.74
C PRO A 126 -8.30 -11.32 -3.90
N LEU A 127 -7.51 -10.27 -3.66
CA LEU A 127 -7.87 -9.17 -2.75
C LEU A 127 -9.16 -8.41 -3.13
N GLY A 128 -9.56 -8.49 -4.40
CA GLY A 128 -10.72 -7.80 -4.95
C GLY A 128 -10.65 -6.27 -4.91
N PHE A 129 -11.70 -5.63 -5.43
CA PHE A 129 -11.91 -4.20 -5.29
C PHE A 129 -12.60 -3.89 -3.95
N PRO A 130 -12.21 -2.86 -3.18
CA PRO A 130 -11.18 -1.85 -3.44
C PRO A 130 -9.81 -2.17 -2.82
N ARG A 131 -9.62 -3.34 -2.18
CA ARG A 131 -8.40 -3.62 -1.43
C ARG A 131 -7.15 -3.60 -2.32
N TRP A 132 -7.24 -4.04 -3.56
CA TRP A 132 -6.15 -3.97 -4.55
C TRP A 132 -5.52 -2.57 -4.72
N PHE A 133 -6.25 -1.48 -4.46
CA PHE A 133 -5.74 -0.10 -4.59
C PHE A 133 -4.98 0.36 -3.36
N ALA A 134 -5.39 -0.12 -2.19
CA ALA A 134 -4.82 0.25 -0.90
C ALA A 134 -3.72 -0.71 -0.43
N TYR A 135 -3.50 -1.81 -1.17
CA TYR A 135 -2.53 -2.82 -0.78
C TYR A 135 -1.08 -2.36 -1.02
N ASN A 136 -0.16 -2.84 -0.20
CA ASN A 136 1.15 -2.25 0.11
C ASN A 136 2.23 -2.36 -0.99
N TYR A 137 1.84 -2.50 -2.25
CA TYR A 137 2.77 -2.69 -3.37
C TYR A 137 2.50 -1.78 -4.57
N GLY A 138 1.38 -1.04 -4.58
CA GLY A 138 1.03 -0.12 -5.66
C GLY A 138 0.58 -0.82 -6.94
N PHE A 139 0.39 -0.02 -7.98
CA PHE A 139 -0.05 -0.48 -9.30
C PHE A 139 0.48 0.44 -10.41
N GLN A 140 0.52 -0.06 -11.64
CA GLN A 140 0.93 0.69 -12.82
C GLN A 140 -0.22 0.82 -13.81
N PHE A 141 -0.41 1.99 -14.40
CA PHE A 141 -1.24 2.15 -15.59
C PHE A 141 -0.38 2.16 -16.86
N VAL A 142 -0.89 1.47 -17.88
CA VAL A 142 -0.38 1.52 -19.25
C VAL A 142 -1.55 1.93 -20.14
N MET A 143 -1.47 3.14 -20.69
CA MET A 143 -2.49 3.68 -21.59
C MET A 143 -2.30 3.12 -23.01
N LEU A 144 -3.36 2.58 -23.60
CA LEU A 144 -3.43 2.17 -25.01
C LEU A 144 -4.57 2.93 -25.69
N PRO A 145 -4.61 3.00 -27.04
CA PRO A 145 -5.66 3.75 -27.75
C PRO A 145 -7.10 3.30 -27.44
N ASP A 146 -7.31 2.02 -27.10
CA ASP A 146 -8.63 1.39 -26.92
C ASP A 146 -8.90 0.90 -25.49
N ARG A 147 -7.89 0.92 -24.61
CA ARG A 147 -7.99 0.48 -23.22
C ARG A 147 -6.86 1.00 -22.34
N VAL A 148 -7.07 0.95 -21.04
CA VAL A 148 -6.03 1.12 -20.03
C VAL A 148 -5.78 -0.23 -19.37
N LEU A 149 -4.53 -0.66 -19.33
CA LEU A 149 -4.13 -1.81 -18.51
C LEU A 149 -3.71 -1.30 -17.14
N GLN A 150 -4.28 -1.87 -16.08
CA GLN A 150 -3.83 -1.61 -14.72
C GLN A 150 -3.18 -2.87 -14.16
N PHE A 151 -1.87 -2.81 -13.92
CA PHE A 151 -1.06 -3.88 -13.36
C PHE A 151 -0.93 -3.71 -11.85
N PHE A 152 -1.15 -4.78 -11.09
CA PHE A 152 -0.94 -4.80 -9.65
C PHE A 152 0.35 -5.56 -9.35
N GLU A 153 1.22 -4.93 -8.56
CA GLU A 153 2.49 -5.55 -8.16
C GLU A 153 2.24 -6.77 -7.27
N TRP A 154 1.27 -6.69 -6.35
CA TRP A 154 0.87 -7.87 -5.60
C TRP A 154 0.17 -8.88 -6.54
N GLY A 155 0.51 -10.17 -6.41
CA GLY A 155 -0.07 -11.24 -7.25
C GLY A 155 0.24 -11.16 -8.76
N HIS A 156 1.01 -10.18 -9.23
CA HIS A 156 1.35 -9.96 -10.64
C HIS A 156 0.13 -10.11 -11.59
N THR A 157 -0.97 -9.49 -11.21
CA THR A 157 -2.24 -9.55 -11.96
C THR A 157 -2.52 -8.22 -12.66
N TRP A 158 -3.40 -8.23 -13.66
CA TRP A 158 -3.84 -7.01 -14.33
C TRP A 158 -5.34 -7.01 -14.57
N ARG A 159 -5.91 -5.81 -14.71
CA ARG A 159 -7.28 -5.64 -15.23
C ARG A 159 -7.29 -4.75 -16.46
N ASP A 160 -8.19 -5.07 -17.37
CA ASP A 160 -8.48 -4.26 -18.55
C ASP A 160 -9.58 -3.26 -18.23
N ILE A 161 -9.33 -1.99 -18.54
CA ILE A 161 -10.32 -0.91 -18.47
C ILE A 161 -10.54 -0.43 -19.90
N TRP A 162 -11.64 -0.83 -20.53
CA TRP A 162 -11.89 -0.50 -21.94
C TRP A 162 -12.31 0.95 -22.11
N THR A 163 -11.69 1.66 -23.04
CA THR A 163 -11.95 3.09 -23.31
C THR A 163 -12.49 3.33 -24.73
N ASP A 164 -12.78 2.26 -25.47
CA ASP A 164 -13.32 2.30 -26.84
C ASP A 164 -14.81 2.65 -26.95
N GLY A 165 -15.42 3.12 -25.86
CA GLY A 165 -16.84 3.49 -25.80
C GLY A 165 -17.81 2.33 -25.61
N ARG A 166 -17.34 1.08 -25.46
CA ARG A 166 -18.21 -0.06 -25.13
C ARG A 166 -18.90 0.13 -23.77
N LYS A 167 -20.06 -0.50 -23.61
CA LYS A 167 -20.78 -0.54 -22.32
C LYS A 167 -20.32 -1.72 -21.48
N LEU A 168 -20.52 -1.64 -20.16
CA LEU A 168 -20.41 -2.82 -19.31
C LEU A 168 -21.44 -3.87 -19.73
N PRO A 169 -21.12 -5.17 -19.67
CA PRO A 169 -22.11 -6.22 -19.87
C PRO A 169 -23.21 -6.13 -18.81
N ASP A 170 -24.48 -6.13 -19.23
CA ASP A 170 -25.62 -6.14 -18.30
C ASP A 170 -25.67 -7.47 -17.51
N ASP A 171 -25.33 -8.57 -18.17
CA ASP A 171 -25.21 -9.91 -17.57
C ASP A 171 -23.90 -10.56 -18.03
N PRO A 172 -22.79 -10.38 -17.27
CA PRO A 172 -21.52 -10.94 -17.65
C PRO A 172 -21.54 -12.48 -17.55
N PRO A 173 -21.21 -13.20 -18.63
CA PRO A 173 -21.32 -14.66 -18.67
C PRO A 173 -20.34 -15.38 -17.74
N GLN A 174 -19.31 -14.68 -17.25
CA GLN A 174 -18.32 -15.21 -16.31
C GLN A 174 -18.00 -14.15 -15.26
N PRO A 175 -18.03 -14.50 -13.96
CA PRO A 175 -17.53 -13.60 -12.93
C PRO A 175 -16.01 -13.42 -13.08
N ARG A 176 -15.53 -12.18 -12.97
CA ARG A 176 -14.10 -11.85 -12.95
C ARG A 176 -13.72 -11.30 -11.59
N TRP A 177 -12.60 -11.76 -11.05
CA TRP A 177 -12.08 -11.33 -9.75
C TRP A 177 -11.82 -9.82 -9.65
N LEU A 178 -11.43 -9.20 -10.77
CA LEU A 178 -11.21 -7.75 -10.89
C LEU A 178 -12.36 -7.02 -11.60
N GLY A 179 -13.48 -7.71 -11.79
CA GLY A 179 -14.68 -7.20 -12.44
C GLY A 179 -14.52 -6.91 -13.93
N TYR A 180 -15.53 -6.23 -14.47
CA TYR A 180 -15.51 -5.63 -15.79
C TYR A 180 -15.40 -4.11 -15.61
N ALA A 181 -14.52 -3.47 -16.38
CA ALA A 181 -14.29 -2.05 -16.29
C ALA A 181 -14.33 -1.39 -17.67
N VAL A 182 -14.99 -0.24 -17.72
CA VAL A 182 -15.00 0.67 -18.87
C VAL A 182 -14.72 2.09 -18.38
N GLY A 183 -14.05 2.90 -19.20
CA GLY A 183 -13.73 4.31 -18.94
C GLY A 183 -14.10 5.19 -20.13
N ARG A 184 -14.14 6.51 -19.92
CA ARG A 184 -14.36 7.52 -20.94
C ARG A 184 -13.46 8.71 -20.70
#